data_AF-A0A2U9IBJ0-F1
#
_entry.id   AF-A0A2U9IBJ0-F1
#
_cell.length_a   1.000
_cell.length_b   1.000
_cell.length_c   1.000
_cell.angle_alpha   90.00
_cell.angle_beta   90.00
_cell.angle_gamma   90.00
#
_symmetry.space_group_name_H-M   'P 1'
#
loop_
_entity.id
_entity.type
_entity.pdbx_description
1 polymer ?
#
loop_
_entity_poly.entity_id
_entity_poly.type
_entity_poly.pdbx_seq_one_letter_code
_entity_poly.pdbx_strand_id
1 'polypeptide(L)' 'MNIDKMILGYNLSQKKKVTIGNYMIKFHRRKVSKKQYDYLYVIEIFFMNSLIKRGIFSEYGNAVDFAGEFLYSLL' A
#
# COMPACT_ATOMS: atom_id res chain seq x y z
N MET A 1 11.71 -8.88 11.86
CA MET A 1 10.98 -8.35 10.68
C MET A 1 10.98 -9.45 9.63
N ASN A 2 9.83 -9.97 9.20
CA ASN A 2 9.77 -11.03 8.20
C ASN A 2 10.05 -10.44 6.81
N ILE A 3 11.16 -10.85 6.20
CA ILE A 3 11.64 -10.37 4.89
C ILE A 3 10.55 -10.49 3.82
N ASP A 4 9.74 -11.55 3.90
CA ASP A 4 8.67 -11.83 2.92
C ASP A 4 7.60 -10.73 2.87
N LYS A 5 7.20 -10.18 4.03
CA LYS A 5 6.20 -9.11 4.08
C LYS A 5 6.72 -7.82 3.43
N MET A 6 7.99 -7.51 3.69
CA MET A 6 8.63 -6.31 3.15
C MET A 6 8.76 -6.39 1.62
N ILE A 7 9.12 -7.58 1.09
CA ILE A 7 9.17 -7.85 -0.35
C ILE A 7 7.78 -7.70 -0.98
N LEU A 8 6.75 -8.26 -0.34
CA LEU A 8 5.36 -8.15 -0.79
C LEU A 8 4.89 -6.70 -0.86
N GLY A 9 5.14 -5.92 0.20
CA GLY A 9 4.81 -4.50 0.24
C GLY A 9 5.56 -3.67 -0.80
N TYR A 10 6.86 -3.95 -0.99
CA TYR A 10 7.68 -3.32 -2.02
C TYR A 10 7.13 -3.61 -3.42
N ASN A 11 6.84 -4.89 -3.72
CA ASN A 11 6.30 -5.29 -5.01
C ASN A 11 4.95 -4.62 -5.31
N LEU A 12 4.08 -4.51 -4.29
CA LEU A 12 2.83 -3.79 -4.39
C LEU A 12 3.03 -2.29 -4.64
N SER A 13 4.02 -1.67 -3.99
CA SER A 13 4.36 -0.27 -4.22
C SER A 13 4.84 0.00 -5.66
N GLN A 14 5.51 -0.96 -6.29
CA GLN A 14 5.93 -0.87 -7.69
C GLN A 14 4.76 -1.08 -8.65
N LYS A 15 3.94 -2.12 -8.43
CA LYS A 15 2.79 -2.44 -9.29
C LYS A 15 1.63 -1.45 -9.16
N LYS A 16 1.55 -0.69 -8.05
CA LYS A 16 0.48 0.27 -7.72
C LYS A 16 -0.92 -0.31 -7.53
N LYS A 17 -1.22 -1.47 -8.10
CA LYS A 17 -2.49 -2.18 -7.96
C LYS A 17 -2.24 -3.68 -8.03
N VAL A 18 -2.81 -4.41 -7.08
CA VAL A 18 -2.83 -5.88 -7.07
C VAL A 18 -4.24 -6.35 -6.73
N THR A 19 -4.69 -7.40 -7.39
CA THR A 19 -5.97 -8.07 -7.13
C THR A 19 -5.69 -9.51 -6.71
N ILE A 20 -6.26 -9.94 -5.59
CA ILE A 20 -6.23 -11.33 -5.09
C ILE A 20 -7.66 -11.72 -4.72
N GLY A 21 -8.23 -12.68 -5.44
CA GLY A 21 -9.64 -13.03 -5.31
C GLY A 21 -10.54 -11.78 -5.45
N ASN A 22 -11.38 -11.56 -4.44
CA ASN A 22 -12.30 -10.40 -4.38
C ASN A 22 -11.67 -9.13 -3.77
N TYR A 23 -10.41 -9.21 -3.34
CA TYR A 23 -9.68 -8.07 -2.79
C TYR A 23 -8.88 -7.35 -3.87
N MET A 24 -8.90 -6.02 -3.81
CA MET A 24 -8.06 -5.15 -4.63
C MET A 24 -7.31 -4.20 -3.70
N ILE A 25 -6.00 -4.15 -3.82
CA ILE A 25 -5.15 -3.24 -3.06
C ILE A 25 -4.53 -2.24 -4.04
N LYS A 26 -4.66 -0.95 -3.73
CA LYS A 26 -4.03 0.13 -4.48
C LYS A 26 -3.02 0.84 -3.62
N PHE A 27 -1.88 1.19 -4.22
CA PHE A 27 -0.79 1.92 -3.60
C PHE A 27 -0.50 3.18 -4.41
N HIS A 28 -0.73 4.33 -3.80
CA HIS A 28 -0.60 5.64 -4.44
C HIS A 28 0.45 6.48 -3.71
N ARG A 29 1.13 7.35 -4.47
CA ARG A 29 1.97 8.41 -3.93
C ARG A 29 1.40 9.75 -4.37
N ARG A 30 1.10 10.63 -3.42
CA ARG A 30 0.61 12.00 -3.66
C ARG A 30 1.65 13.00 -3.20
N LYS A 31 1.93 14.01 -4.02
CA LYS A 31 2.81 15.13 -3.64
C LYS A 31 1.97 16.15 -2.87
N VAL A 32 2.38 16.51 -1.67
CA VAL A 32 1.65 17.46 -0.81
C VAL A 32 2.17 18.87 -0.98
N SER A 33 3.49 19.02 -1.12
CA SER A 33 4.13 20.33 -1.35
C SER A 33 5.05 20.28 -2.56
N LYS A 34 4.95 21.26 -3.45
CA LYS A 34 5.91 21.41 -4.56
C LYS A 34 7.29 21.86 -4.09
N LYS A 35 7.36 22.59 -2.97
CA LYS A 35 8.58 23.24 -2.48
C LYS A 35 9.46 22.33 -1.61
N GLN A 36 8.86 21.41 -0.85
CA GLN A 36 9.57 20.58 0.14
C GLN A 36 9.71 19.11 -0.25
N TYR A 37 9.23 18.71 -1.44
CA TYR A 37 9.22 17.31 -1.89
C TYR A 37 8.53 16.34 -0.93
N ASP A 38 7.59 16.83 -0.12
CA ASP A 38 6.82 15.96 0.76
C ASP A 38 5.84 15.10 -0.03
N TYR A 39 5.90 13.81 0.24
CA TYR A 39 5.00 12.81 -0.31
C TYR A 39 4.15 12.20 0.78
N LEU A 40 2.90 11.93 0.45
CA LEU A 40 2.05 11.01 1.19
C LEU A 40 1.85 9.74 0.37
N TYR A 41 1.91 8.62 1.06
CA TYR A 41 1.64 7.30 0.53
C TYR A 41 0.26 6.88 1.00
N VAL A 42 -0.61 6.52 0.06
CA VAL A 42 -2.00 6.15 0.34
C VAL A 42 -2.20 4.72 -0.13
N ILE A 43 -2.64 3.86 0.78
CA ILE A 43 -2.93 2.47 0.51
C ILE A 43 -4.42 2.27 0.72
N GLU A 44 -5.10 1.78 -0.31
CA GLU A 44 -6.54 1.56 -0.31
C GLU A 44 -6.83 0.10 -0.57
N ILE A 45 -7.66 -0.50 0.27
CA ILE A 45 -8.04 -1.90 0.19
C ILE A 45 -9.53 -1.95 -0.08
N PHE A 46 -9.89 -2.64 -1.15
CA PHE A 46 -11.26 -2.84 -1.59
C PHE A 46 -11.61 -4.32 -1.47
N PHE A 47 -12.85 -4.61 -1.06
CA PHE A 47 -13.47 -5.93 -1.18
C PHE A 47 -14.73 -5.78 -2.01
N MET A 48 -14.85 -6.54 -3.11
CA MET A 48 -15.98 -6.42 -4.04
C MET A 48 -16.26 -4.95 -4.46
N ASN A 49 -15.19 -4.22 -4.82
CA ASN A 49 -15.20 -2.79 -5.18
C ASN A 49 -15.59 -1.79 -4.09
N SER A 50 -15.92 -2.25 -2.87
CA SER A 50 -16.16 -1.37 -1.72
C SER A 50 -14.87 -1.13 -0.95
N LEU A 51 -14.55 0.12 -0.65
CA LEU A 51 -13.38 0.48 0.17
C LEU A 51 -13.61 -0.01 1.60
N ILE A 52 -12.80 -0.95 2.07
CA ILE A 52 -12.92 -1.53 3.42
C ILE A 52 -11.84 -1.02 4.38
N LYS A 53 -10.69 -0.56 3.86
CA LYS A 53 -9.58 -0.05 4.68
C LYS A 53 -8.74 0.93 3.89
N ARG A 54 -8.24 1.96 4.57
CA ARG A 54 -7.31 2.95 4.00
C ARG A 54 -6.21 3.26 5.01
N GLY A 55 -4.97 3.31 4.55
CA GLY A 55 -3.81 3.80 5.30
C GLY A 55 -3.19 5.01 4.59
N ILE A 56 -2.77 6.02 5.35
CA ILE A 56 -2.08 7.21 4.84
C ILE A 56 -0.81 7.40 5.65
N PHE A 57 0.34 7.52 4.98
CA PHE A 57 1.65 7.57 5.61
C PHE A 57 2.52 8.64 4.97
N SER A 58 3.33 9.34 5.76
CA SER A 58 4.41 10.22 5.27
C SER A 58 5.68 9.44 4.95
N GLU A 59 5.94 8.36 5.69
CA GLU A 59 7.11 7.51 5.52
C GLU A 59 6.83 6.33 4.58
N TYR A 60 7.72 6.12 3.61
CA TYR A 60 7.59 5.06 2.63
C TYR A 60 7.68 3.66 3.27
N GLY A 61 8.55 3.47 4.26
CA GLY A 61 8.71 2.20 4.97
C GLY A 61 7.41 1.74 5.61
N ASN A 62 6.77 2.61 6.39
CA ASN A 62 5.50 2.31 7.07
C ASN A 62 4.38 1.98 6.07
N ALA A 63 4.37 2.68 4.92
CA ALA A 63 3.42 2.39 3.85
C ALA A 63 3.63 1.00 3.22
N VAL A 64 4.89 0.63 2.97
CA VAL A 64 5.28 -0.69 2.46
C VAL A 64 4.92 -1.78 3.46
N ASP A 65 5.25 -1.60 4.73
CA ASP A 65 4.98 -2.58 5.78
C ASP A 65 3.48 -2.83 5.94
N PHE A 66 2.67 -1.76 6.01
CA PHE A 66 1.21 -1.88 6.05
C PHE A 66 0.65 -2.66 4.85
N ALA A 67 1.14 -2.34 3.66
CA ALA A 67 0.69 -2.97 2.43
C ALA A 67 1.12 -4.44 2.35
N GLY A 68 2.34 -4.75 2.79
CA GLY A 68 2.92 -6.08 2.84
C GLY A 68 2.25 -6.98 3.87
N GLU A 69 1.96 -6.46 5.07
CA GLU A 69 1.19 -7.18 6.09
C GLU A 69 -0.20 -7.57 5.61
N PHE A 70 -0.90 -6.63 4.96
CA PHE A 70 -2.22 -6.93 4.43
C PHE A 70 -2.14 -7.95 3.30
N LEU A 71 -1.21 -7.79 2.36
CA LEU A 71 -1.05 -8.72 1.25
C LEU A 71 -0.69 -10.14 1.73
N TYR A 72 0.21 -10.23 2.72
CA TYR A 72 0.58 -11.51 3.33
C TYR A 72 -0.60 -12.19 4.03
N SER A 73 -1.53 -11.44 4.63
CA SER A 73 -2.72 -12.01 5.28
C SER A 73 -3.76 -12.60 4.30
N LEU A 74 -3.59 -12.36 3.00
CA LEU A 74 -4.46 -12.88 1.93
C LEU A 74 -3.87 -14.11 1.22
N LEU A 75 -2.64 -14.49 1.55
CA LEU A 75 -1.94 -15.67 1.02
C LEU A 75 -2.13 -16.84 1.98
#